data_AF-A0A9D1A1S7-F1
#
_entry.id   AF-A0A9D1A1S7-F1
#
_cell.length_a   1.000
_cell.length_b   1.000
_cell.length_c   1.000
_cell.angle_alpha   90.00
_cell.angle_beta   90.00
_cell.angle_gamma   90.00
#
_symmetry.space_group_name_H-M   'P 1'
#
loop_
_entity.id
_entity.type
_entity.pdbx_description
1 polymer ?
#
loop_
_entity_poly.entity_id
_entity_poly.type
_entity_poly.pdbx_seq_one_letter_code
_entity_poly.pdbx_strand_id
1 'polypeptide(L)'
;MTDSRNFSLDEFDEEFDPLEDVEDDLEEGDASDLPPASSTPEPQAAPADGRSAEERTADLLKAMAPRRKVLLGILAFCEEPQLVDDVNAKVDELQAHNFSVYTAADLTALLERAGALEHVTDEGGSFEDVEEQEPEVVEVDGVEYLEVKQSAPTRWATTAAGMAAVEADRPLDRLNTLFAEDETYLPIYKRVLTLCAANEGATIKALGDAVDKDPLVQKPRLYVAHFVDKLEKCDAVEWVGSWTTTEVGRTGLEILKDVEDAPATEEE
;
A
#
# COMPACT_ATOMS: atom_id res chain seq x y z
N MET A 1 -33.00 -22.59 32.02
CA MET A 1 -32.10 -22.84 33.16
C MET A 1 -31.05 -23.82 32.69
N THR A 2 -29.84 -23.29 32.61
CA THR A 2 -28.57 -23.90 32.21
C THR A 2 -28.24 -25.11 33.07
N ASP A 3 -27.93 -26.24 32.43
CA ASP A 3 -27.28 -27.37 33.05
C ASP A 3 -25.80 -27.30 32.68
N SER A 4 -25.00 -26.79 33.62
CA SER A 4 -23.55 -26.66 33.50
C SER A 4 -22.90 -28.03 33.63
N ARG A 5 -22.51 -28.63 32.50
CA ARG A 5 -21.50 -29.69 32.53
C ARG A 5 -20.13 -29.06 32.66
N ASN A 6 -19.66 -29.09 33.91
CA ASN A 6 -18.32 -28.80 34.35
C ASN A 6 -17.31 -29.70 33.61
N PHE A 7 -16.62 -29.17 32.59
CA PHE A 7 -15.39 -29.77 32.09
C PHE A 7 -14.29 -29.41 33.08
N SER A 8 -13.94 -30.33 33.97
CA SER A 8 -12.75 -30.22 34.81
C SER A 8 -11.53 -30.47 33.93
N LEU A 9 -10.55 -29.58 34.05
CA LEU A 9 -9.28 -29.56 33.34
C LEU A 9 -8.21 -30.42 34.05
N ASP A 10 -8.61 -31.31 34.97
CA ASP A 10 -7.71 -32.04 35.86
C ASP A 10 -7.36 -33.47 35.37
N GLU A 11 -7.58 -33.80 34.09
CA GLU A 11 -7.32 -35.15 33.54
C GLU A 11 -6.19 -35.16 32.48
N PHE A 12 -5.37 -34.11 32.41
CA PHE A 12 -4.29 -33.96 31.42
C PHE A 12 -2.90 -33.69 32.02
N ASP A 13 -2.67 -34.04 33.29
CA ASP A 13 -1.52 -33.50 34.02
C ASP A 13 -0.53 -34.51 34.61
N GLU A 14 -0.37 -35.71 34.03
CA GLU A 14 0.81 -36.53 34.31
C GLU A 14 1.38 -37.22 33.04
N GLU A 15 2.63 -36.82 32.73
CA GLU A 15 3.66 -37.61 32.01
C GLU A 15 3.71 -37.50 30.47
N PHE A 16 3.97 -36.29 29.96
CA PHE A 16 4.79 -36.14 28.75
C PHE A 16 6.04 -35.34 29.11
N ASP A 17 7.10 -36.04 29.52
CA ASP A 17 8.44 -35.46 29.64
C ASP A 17 9.15 -35.58 28.28
N PRO A 18 9.29 -34.48 27.52
CA PRO A 18 9.92 -34.50 26.20
C PRO A 18 11.43 -34.82 26.23
N LEU A 19 12.02 -35.00 27.40
CA LEU A 19 13.44 -35.28 27.60
C LEU A 19 13.72 -36.70 28.12
N GLU A 20 12.69 -37.50 28.42
CA GLU A 20 12.87 -38.83 29.02
C GLU A 20 13.46 -39.87 28.03
N ASP A 21 13.24 -39.69 26.72
CA ASP A 21 13.78 -40.55 25.65
C ASP A 21 15.19 -40.14 25.18
N VAL A 22 15.83 -39.13 25.80
CA VAL A 22 17.23 -38.81 25.54
C VAL A 22 18.10 -39.68 26.44
N GLU A 23 18.14 -40.98 26.15
CA GLU A 23 19.20 -41.84 26.69
C GLU A 23 20.55 -41.23 26.32
N ASP A 24 21.37 -41.02 27.34
CA ASP A 24 22.68 -40.36 27.34
C ASP A 24 23.75 -41.22 26.63
N ASP A 25 23.42 -41.74 25.43
CA ASP A 25 24.33 -42.43 24.52
C ASP A 25 25.07 -41.41 23.64
N LEU A 26 25.47 -40.30 24.27
CA LEU A 26 26.54 -39.45 23.76
C LEU A 26 27.84 -40.26 23.86
N GLU A 27 28.11 -41.13 22.89
CA GLU A 27 29.51 -41.29 22.47
C GLU A 27 30.04 -39.86 22.30
N GLU A 28 31.18 -39.55 22.92
CA GLU A 28 31.91 -38.29 22.72
C GLU A 28 32.25 -38.18 21.23
N GLY A 29 31.27 -37.72 20.45
CA GLY A 29 31.40 -37.37 19.06
C GLY A 29 32.34 -36.19 19.04
N ASP A 30 33.52 -36.42 18.50
CA ASP A 30 34.53 -35.40 18.30
C ASP A 30 33.87 -34.18 17.63
N ALA A 31 33.78 -33.08 18.39
CA ALA A 31 33.21 -31.81 17.94
C ALA A 31 33.99 -31.21 16.74
N SER A 32 35.06 -31.86 16.28
CA SER A 32 35.80 -31.54 15.06
C SER A 32 35.03 -31.80 13.76
N ASP A 33 33.90 -32.53 13.78
CA ASP A 33 33.12 -32.86 12.56
C ASP A 33 31.95 -31.91 12.29
N LEU A 34 31.78 -30.85 13.11
CA LEU A 34 30.91 -29.73 12.73
C LEU A 34 31.64 -28.88 11.67
N PRO A 35 31.03 -28.64 10.49
CA PRO A 35 31.64 -27.74 9.51
C PRO A 35 31.84 -26.37 10.18
N PRO A 36 33.00 -25.72 9.98
CA PRO A 36 33.24 -24.41 10.56
C PRO A 36 32.13 -23.44 10.11
N ALA A 37 31.64 -22.64 11.04
CA ALA A 37 30.59 -21.64 10.84
C ALA A 37 30.88 -20.62 9.72
N SER A 38 32.09 -20.65 9.15
CA SER A 38 32.52 -19.86 8.00
C SER A 38 32.09 -20.43 6.64
N SER A 39 31.33 -21.54 6.59
CA SER A 39 30.95 -22.19 5.32
C SER A 39 29.59 -21.78 4.78
N THR A 40 28.92 -20.79 5.39
CA THR A 40 27.74 -20.16 4.80
C THR A 40 28.17 -19.51 3.49
N PRO A 41 27.68 -19.95 2.32
CA PRO A 41 27.99 -19.28 1.07
C PRO A 41 27.58 -17.82 1.21
N GLU A 42 28.50 -16.89 0.97
CA GLU A 42 28.14 -15.48 0.88
C GLU A 42 26.99 -15.35 -0.11
N PRO A 43 25.87 -14.70 0.27
CA PRO A 43 24.76 -14.51 -0.64
C PRO A 43 25.30 -13.79 -1.87
N GLN A 44 25.29 -14.48 -3.02
CA GLN A 44 25.66 -13.85 -4.28
C GLN A 44 24.72 -12.68 -4.52
N ALA A 45 25.27 -11.47 -4.54
CA ALA A 45 24.54 -10.27 -4.88
C ALA A 45 23.79 -10.51 -6.20
N ALA A 46 22.47 -10.33 -6.18
CA ALA A 46 21.67 -10.39 -7.39
C ALA A 46 22.28 -9.43 -8.42
N PRO A 47 22.29 -9.79 -9.72
CA PRO A 47 22.82 -8.90 -10.75
C PRO A 47 22.09 -7.56 -10.67
N ALA A 48 22.87 -6.47 -10.58
CA ALA A 48 22.33 -5.12 -10.52
C ALA A 48 21.42 -4.87 -11.73
N ASP A 49 20.21 -4.37 -11.47
CA ASP A 49 19.30 -3.98 -12.54
C ASP A 49 19.89 -2.76 -13.27
N GLY A 50 20.23 -2.94 -14.55
CA GLY A 50 20.87 -1.89 -15.35
C GLY A 50 19.94 -0.77 -15.81
N ARG A 51 18.63 -0.86 -15.52
CA ARG A 51 17.64 0.17 -15.82
C ARG A 51 17.75 1.36 -14.87
N SER A 52 17.36 2.54 -15.33
CA SER A 52 17.35 3.73 -14.47
C SER A 52 16.32 3.60 -13.34
N ALA A 53 16.47 4.40 -12.27
CA ALA A 53 15.48 4.44 -11.20
C ALA A 53 14.12 4.94 -11.71
N GLU A 54 14.10 5.90 -12.65
CA GLU A 54 12.89 6.41 -13.29
C GLU A 54 12.18 5.31 -14.08
N GLU A 55 12.91 4.52 -14.87
CA GLU A 55 12.36 3.40 -15.63
C GLU A 55 11.77 2.33 -14.70
N ARG A 56 12.52 1.93 -13.67
CA ARG A 56 12.05 0.94 -12.67
C ARG A 56 10.82 1.43 -11.90
N THR A 57 10.79 2.71 -11.53
CA THR A 57 9.66 3.33 -10.84
C THR A 57 8.42 3.37 -11.72
N ALA A 58 8.56 3.76 -12.99
CA ALA A 58 7.46 3.74 -13.95
C ALA A 58 6.90 2.32 -14.16
N ASP A 59 7.79 1.32 -14.31
CA ASP A 59 7.41 -0.09 -14.44
C ASP A 59 6.67 -0.60 -13.20
N LEU A 60 7.14 -0.26 -11.99
CA LEU A 60 6.47 -0.60 -10.73
C LEU A 60 5.05 -0.03 -10.69
N LEU A 61 4.89 1.27 -10.97
CA LEU A 61 3.57 1.92 -10.96
C LEU A 61 2.62 1.34 -12.00
N LYS A 62 3.14 0.86 -13.13
CA LYS A 62 2.36 0.16 -14.16
C LYS A 62 1.95 -1.24 -13.72
N ALA A 63 2.89 -2.01 -13.16
CA ALA A 63 2.63 -3.37 -12.65
C ALA A 63 1.66 -3.35 -11.46
N MET A 64 1.74 -2.31 -10.63
CA MET A 64 0.89 -2.11 -9.46
C MET A 64 -0.17 -1.04 -9.68
N ALA A 65 -0.75 -0.96 -10.88
CA ALA A 65 -1.77 0.04 -11.20
C ALA A 65 -2.91 0.16 -10.16
N PRO A 66 -3.45 -0.92 -9.56
CA PRO A 66 -4.47 -0.81 -8.50
C PRO A 66 -3.97 -0.17 -7.19
N ARG A 67 -2.65 -0.12 -6.98
CA ARG A 67 -1.98 0.48 -5.81
C ARG A 67 -1.25 1.78 -6.13
N ARG A 68 -1.36 2.27 -7.37
CA ARG A 68 -0.68 3.47 -7.85
C ARG A 68 -0.88 4.65 -6.90
N LYS A 69 -2.12 4.92 -6.47
CA LYS A 69 -2.45 6.01 -5.56
C LYS A 69 -1.78 5.87 -4.19
N VAL A 70 -1.69 4.64 -3.67
CA VAL A 70 -1.00 4.36 -2.39
C VAL A 70 0.51 4.59 -2.54
N LEU A 71 1.12 4.04 -3.60
CA LEU A 71 2.55 4.19 -3.87
C LEU A 71 2.95 5.65 -4.07
N LEU A 72 2.20 6.38 -4.89
CA LEU A 72 2.42 7.82 -5.10
C LEU A 72 2.14 8.64 -3.83
N GLY A 73 1.14 8.23 -3.03
CA GLY A 73 0.84 8.86 -1.74
C GLY A 73 1.98 8.71 -0.72
N ILE A 74 2.64 7.55 -0.68
CA ILE A 74 3.85 7.34 0.14
C ILE A 74 4.97 8.27 -0.33
N LEU A 75 5.24 8.32 -1.64
CA LEU A 75 6.29 9.17 -2.20
C LEU A 75 6.03 10.66 -1.94
N ALA A 76 4.78 11.12 -2.10
CA ALA A 76 4.41 12.50 -1.80
C ALA A 76 4.55 12.81 -0.29
N PHE A 77 4.22 11.86 0.58
CA PHE A 77 4.37 12.03 2.03
C PHE A 77 5.85 12.10 2.46
N CYS A 78 6.73 11.35 1.79
CA CYS A 78 8.16 11.33 2.05
C CYS A 78 8.95 12.36 1.22
N GLU A 79 8.30 13.37 0.63
CA GLU A 79 9.00 14.51 0.00
C GLU A 79 9.98 15.15 0.99
N GLU A 80 9.53 15.32 2.23
CA GLU A 80 10.39 15.57 3.39
C GLU A 80 10.66 14.25 4.13
N PRO A 81 11.86 14.00 4.66
CA PRO A 81 12.18 12.75 5.36
C PRO A 81 11.23 12.45 6.52
N GLN A 82 10.60 11.27 6.50
CA GLN A 82 9.61 10.82 7.49
C GLN A 82 10.12 9.67 8.34
N LEU A 83 9.70 9.58 9.60
CA LEU A 83 9.99 8.42 10.44
C LEU A 83 9.25 7.18 9.92
N VAL A 84 9.82 6.00 10.17
CA VAL A 84 9.21 4.72 9.79
C VAL A 84 7.78 4.57 10.34
N ASP A 85 7.56 4.95 11.60
CA ASP A 85 6.25 4.85 12.24
C ASP A 85 5.22 5.79 11.60
N ASP A 86 5.64 6.99 11.19
CA ASP A 86 4.77 7.95 10.50
C ASP A 86 4.40 7.44 9.10
N VAL A 87 5.34 6.82 8.38
CA VAL A 87 5.07 6.18 7.09
C VAL A 87 4.10 5.01 7.26
N ASN A 88 4.26 4.20 8.31
CA ASN A 88 3.33 3.10 8.60
C ASN A 88 1.91 3.63 8.83
N ALA A 89 1.76 4.64 9.69
CA ALA A 89 0.47 5.28 9.94
C ALA A 89 -0.13 5.89 8.66
N LYS A 90 0.72 6.47 7.80
CA LYS A 90 0.26 7.01 6.52
C LYS A 90 -0.23 5.93 5.57
N VAL A 91 0.44 4.79 5.50
CA VAL A 91 0.00 3.65 4.70
C VAL A 91 -1.34 3.11 5.20
N ASP A 92 -1.54 3.00 6.51
CA ASP A 92 -2.82 2.60 7.10
C ASP A 92 -3.96 3.55 6.68
N GLU A 93 -3.71 4.87 6.72
CA GLU A 93 -4.63 5.89 6.24
C GLU A 93 -4.96 5.69 4.74
N LEU A 94 -3.94 5.54 3.90
CA LEU A 94 -4.08 5.37 2.45
C LEU A 94 -4.83 4.08 2.07
N GLN A 95 -4.71 3.03 2.89
CA GLN A 95 -5.35 1.73 2.66
C GLN A 95 -6.70 1.56 3.36
N ALA A 96 -7.13 2.49 4.22
CA ALA A 96 -8.36 2.39 5.02
C ALA A 96 -9.61 2.00 4.21
N HIS A 97 -9.66 2.46 2.95
CA HIS A 97 -10.75 2.15 2.01
C HIS A 97 -10.30 1.44 0.74
N ASN A 98 -9.03 1.02 0.69
CA ASN A 98 -8.42 0.31 -0.42
C ASN A 98 -7.57 -0.85 0.12
N PHE A 99 -8.23 -1.81 0.79
CA PHE A 99 -7.58 -2.90 1.50
C PHE A 99 -6.56 -3.63 0.63
N SER A 100 -5.39 -3.90 1.22
CA SER A 100 -4.28 -4.61 0.61
C SER A 100 -3.69 -5.61 1.58
N VAL A 101 -3.13 -6.69 1.06
CA VAL A 101 -2.28 -7.60 1.85
C VAL A 101 -0.85 -7.09 1.98
N TYR A 102 -0.46 -6.12 1.15
CA TYR A 102 0.85 -5.48 1.23
C TYR A 102 0.89 -4.54 2.43
N THR A 103 1.83 -4.82 3.33
CA THR A 103 2.14 -3.99 4.49
C THR A 103 2.89 -2.73 4.07
N ALA A 104 3.03 -1.77 4.98
CA ALA A 104 3.89 -0.61 4.76
C ALA A 104 5.33 -1.01 4.40
N ALA A 105 5.89 -1.99 5.12
CA ALA A 105 7.22 -2.53 4.84
C ALA A 105 7.33 -3.15 3.44
N ASP A 106 6.30 -3.86 2.96
CA ASP A 106 6.33 -4.40 1.59
C ASP A 106 6.33 -3.29 0.53
N LEU A 107 5.51 -2.25 0.75
CA LEU A 107 5.36 -1.13 -0.20
C LEU A 107 6.61 -0.25 -0.24
N THR A 108 7.20 0.07 0.91
CA THR A 108 8.45 0.85 0.97
C THR A 108 9.61 0.06 0.37
N ALA A 109 9.71 -1.25 0.64
CA ALA A 109 10.72 -2.11 0.02
C ALA A 109 10.56 -2.22 -1.51
N LEU A 110 9.33 -2.17 -2.04
CA LEU A 110 9.08 -2.11 -3.48
C LEU A 110 9.55 -0.79 -4.08
N LEU A 111 9.25 0.33 -3.43
CA LEU A 111 9.68 1.66 -3.86
C LEU A 111 11.20 1.84 -3.78
N GLU A 112 11.82 1.34 -2.71
CA GLU A 112 13.28 1.34 -2.53
C GLU A 112 13.97 0.50 -3.60
N ARG A 113 13.48 -0.72 -3.86
CA ARG A 113 14.00 -1.56 -4.95
C ARG A 113 13.80 -0.93 -6.33
N ALA A 114 12.80 -0.08 -6.52
CA ALA A 114 12.63 0.70 -7.75
C ALA A 114 13.56 1.92 -7.81
N GLY A 115 14.19 2.29 -6.69
CA GLY A 115 14.98 3.51 -6.55
C GLY A 115 14.13 4.77 -6.42
N ALA A 116 12.86 4.64 -6.01
CA ALA A 116 11.94 5.76 -5.81
C ALA A 116 12.02 6.34 -4.38
N LEU A 117 12.36 5.50 -3.41
CA LEU A 117 12.43 5.81 -1.98
C LEU A 117 13.79 5.34 -1.44
N GLU A 118 14.32 5.97 -0.40
CA GLU A 118 15.59 5.60 0.24
C GLU A 118 15.55 5.80 1.75
N HIS A 119 16.36 5.02 2.48
CA HIS A 119 16.59 5.24 3.90
C HIS A 119 17.65 6.33 4.10
N VAL A 120 17.30 7.35 4.87
CA VAL A 120 18.20 8.43 5.27
C VAL A 120 18.35 8.49 6.79
N THR A 121 19.48 9.01 7.23
CA THR A 121 19.73 9.33 8.63
C THR A 121 18.91 10.56 9.04
N ASP A 122 18.82 10.82 10.35
CA ASP A 122 18.21 12.04 10.88
C ASP A 122 18.84 13.33 10.34
N GLU A 123 20.11 13.27 9.90
CA GLU A 123 20.85 14.39 9.31
C GLU A 123 20.69 14.46 7.77
N GLY A 124 19.93 13.55 7.17
CA GLY A 124 19.70 13.48 5.72
C GLY A 124 20.83 12.83 4.92
N GLY A 125 21.80 12.20 5.59
CA GLY A 125 22.81 11.35 4.94
C GLY A 125 22.24 9.99 4.56
N SER A 126 22.91 9.26 3.66
CA SER A 126 22.53 7.88 3.35
C SER A 126 22.65 7.00 4.59
N PHE A 127 21.69 6.11 4.83
CA PHE A 127 21.80 5.12 5.90
C PHE A 127 22.97 4.14 5.67
N GLU A 128 23.34 3.87 4.41
CA GLU A 128 24.49 3.00 4.08
C GLU A 128 25.84 3.60 4.50
N ASP A 129 25.90 4.93 4.70
CA ASP A 129 27.10 5.65 5.12
C ASP A 129 27.25 5.71 6.65
N VAL A 130 26.29 5.17 7.41
CA VAL A 130 26.35 5.15 8.88
C VAL A 130 27.36 4.09 9.33
N GLU A 131 28.39 4.51 10.06
CA GLU A 131 29.34 3.58 10.69
C GLU A 131 28.61 2.65 11.68
N GLU A 132 28.82 1.33 11.53
CA GLU A 132 28.34 0.33 12.50
C GLU A 132 28.88 0.66 13.89
N GLN A 133 27.99 0.92 14.85
CA GLN A 133 28.39 1.19 16.22
C GLN A 133 28.69 -0.11 16.96
N GLU A 134 29.92 -0.26 17.45
CA GLU A 134 30.28 -1.36 18.34
C GLU A 134 29.47 -1.28 19.65
N PRO A 135 28.95 -2.41 20.16
CA PRO A 135 28.24 -2.46 21.43
C PRO A 135 29.17 -2.06 22.60
N GLU A 136 28.62 -1.38 23.60
CA GLU A 136 29.38 -0.92 24.77
C GLU A 136 29.42 -1.99 25.85
N VAL A 137 30.59 -2.24 26.46
CA VAL A 137 30.68 -3.18 27.59
C VAL A 137 30.30 -2.44 28.87
N VAL A 138 29.27 -2.92 29.57
CA VAL A 138 28.77 -2.38 30.84
C VAL A 138 28.79 -3.45 31.92
N GLU A 139 29.39 -3.14 33.07
CA GLU A 139 29.47 -4.06 34.20
C GLU A 139 28.29 -3.85 35.15
N VAL A 140 27.51 -4.92 35.38
CA VAL A 140 26.42 -4.95 36.36
C VAL A 140 26.68 -6.09 37.34
N ASP A 141 26.84 -5.75 38.62
CA ASP A 141 27.11 -6.70 39.71
C ASP A 141 28.35 -7.60 39.49
N GLY A 142 29.40 -7.07 38.86
CA GLY A 142 30.64 -7.82 38.61
C GLY A 142 30.63 -8.69 37.34
N VAL A 143 29.58 -8.58 36.52
CA VAL A 143 29.43 -9.29 35.25
C VAL A 143 29.37 -8.28 34.11
N GLU A 144 30.22 -8.47 33.10
CA GLU A 144 30.26 -7.65 31.88
C GLU A 144 29.12 -8.04 30.94
N TYR A 145 28.33 -7.04 30.52
CA TYR A 145 27.27 -7.16 29.53
C TYR A 145 27.60 -6.28 28.33
N LEU A 146 27.19 -6.72 27.14
CA LEU A 146 27.18 -5.86 25.95
C LEU A 146 25.86 -5.09 25.92
N GLU A 147 25.94 -3.77 26.09
CA GLU A 147 24.84 -2.85 25.87
C GLU A 147 24.83 -2.41 24.40
N VAL A 148 23.74 -2.72 23.69
CA VAL A 148 23.54 -2.27 22.32
C VAL A 148 23.22 -0.78 22.34
N LYS A 149 24.03 0.02 21.65
CA LYS A 149 23.72 1.44 21.47
C LYS A 149 22.49 1.59 20.60
N GLN A 150 21.55 2.42 21.07
CA GLN A 150 20.38 2.79 20.27
C GLN A 150 20.86 3.59 19.06
N SER A 151 20.71 3.02 17.87
CA SER A 151 21.01 3.72 16.62
C SER A 151 20.06 4.91 16.44
N ALA A 152 20.52 5.96 15.76
CA ALA A 152 19.66 7.07 15.38
C ALA A 152 18.45 6.54 14.59
N PRO A 153 17.25 7.11 14.76
CA PRO A 153 16.06 6.64 14.05
C PRO A 153 16.26 6.83 12.55
N THR A 154 15.94 5.79 11.78
CA THR A 154 16.00 5.86 10.32
C THR A 154 14.74 6.51 9.76
N ARG A 155 14.90 7.25 8.66
CA ARG A 155 13.81 7.91 7.96
C ARG A 155 13.71 7.43 6.53
N TRP A 156 12.52 7.56 5.96
CA TRP A 156 12.27 7.40 4.54
C TRP A 156 12.26 8.76 3.86
N ALA A 157 12.99 8.88 2.75
CA ALA A 157 12.97 10.04 1.88
C ALA A 157 12.67 9.63 0.44
N THR A 158 11.91 10.46 -0.25
CA THR A 158 11.65 10.28 -1.67
C THR A 158 12.82 10.79 -2.49
N THR A 159 13.34 9.92 -3.35
CA THR A 159 14.44 10.26 -4.27
C THR A 159 13.97 11.19 -5.38
N ALA A 160 14.90 11.74 -6.16
CA ALA A 160 14.58 12.51 -7.37
C ALA A 160 13.72 11.73 -8.38
N ALA A 161 13.97 10.42 -8.55
CA ALA A 161 13.18 9.56 -9.43
C ALA A 161 11.75 9.35 -8.91
N GLY A 162 11.59 9.19 -7.60
CA GLY A 162 10.29 9.13 -6.94
C GLY A 162 9.49 10.43 -7.09
N MET A 163 10.13 11.58 -6.87
CA MET A 163 9.50 12.89 -7.05
C MET A 163 9.07 13.13 -8.50
N ALA A 164 9.92 12.76 -9.47
CA ALA A 164 9.56 12.82 -10.88
C ALA A 164 8.34 11.95 -11.21
N ALA A 165 8.18 10.79 -10.55
CA ALA A 165 7.02 9.94 -10.73
C ALA A 165 5.73 10.53 -10.13
N VAL A 166 5.83 11.24 -9.00
CA VAL A 166 4.71 12.00 -8.39
C VAL A 166 4.28 13.13 -9.33
N GLU A 167 5.23 13.94 -9.82
CA GLU A 167 4.93 15.05 -10.76
C GLU A 167 4.37 14.53 -12.10
N ALA A 168 4.86 13.39 -12.57
CA ALA A 168 4.37 12.76 -13.79
C ALA A 168 2.97 12.13 -13.65
N ASP A 169 2.40 12.05 -12.44
CA ASP A 169 1.03 11.56 -12.30
C ASP A 169 0.02 12.60 -12.79
N ARG A 170 -0.63 12.30 -13.91
CA ARG A 170 -1.53 13.21 -14.62
C ARG A 170 -2.97 12.68 -14.60
N PRO A 171 -3.64 12.64 -13.43
CA PRO A 171 -5.00 12.10 -13.31
C PRO A 171 -6.02 12.89 -14.12
N LEU A 172 -5.88 14.22 -14.17
CA LEU A 172 -6.74 15.07 -14.98
C LEU A 172 -6.59 14.79 -16.49
N ASP A 173 -5.39 14.45 -16.97
CA ASP A 173 -5.20 14.08 -18.37
C ASP A 173 -5.81 12.72 -18.70
N ARG A 174 -5.75 11.76 -17.76
CA ARG A 174 -6.49 10.49 -17.87
C ARG A 174 -7.99 10.75 -17.96
N LEU A 175 -8.52 11.64 -17.13
CA LEU A 175 -9.93 12.03 -17.14
C LEU A 175 -10.34 12.73 -18.45
N ASN A 176 -9.52 13.66 -18.95
CA ASN A 176 -9.75 14.31 -20.24
C ASN A 176 -9.75 13.32 -21.39
N THR A 177 -8.80 12.37 -21.38
CA THR A 177 -8.73 11.30 -22.38
C THR A 177 -9.99 10.43 -22.33
N LEU A 178 -10.42 10.04 -21.12
CA LEU A 178 -11.66 9.31 -20.91
C LEU A 178 -12.87 10.04 -21.50
N PHE A 179 -13.01 11.34 -21.21
CA PHE A 179 -14.11 12.15 -21.74
C PHE A 179 -14.09 12.29 -23.27
N ALA A 180 -12.90 12.37 -23.87
CA ALA A 180 -12.76 12.41 -25.32
C ALA A 180 -13.09 11.06 -25.98
N GLU A 181 -12.67 9.94 -25.38
CA GLU A 181 -12.92 8.59 -25.90
C GLU A 181 -14.39 8.17 -25.75
N ASP A 182 -15.03 8.58 -24.65
CA ASP A 182 -16.40 8.22 -24.31
C ASP A 182 -17.36 9.42 -24.42
N GLU A 183 -17.21 10.26 -25.45
CA GLU A 183 -18.00 11.50 -25.61
C GLU A 183 -19.53 11.27 -25.55
N THR A 184 -20.00 10.13 -26.06
CA THR A 184 -21.43 9.75 -26.02
C THR A 184 -21.97 9.60 -24.59
N TYR A 185 -21.10 9.29 -23.62
CA TYR A 185 -21.47 9.01 -22.23
C TYR A 185 -21.18 10.18 -21.27
N LEU A 186 -20.78 11.34 -21.77
CA LEU A 186 -20.53 12.52 -20.93
C LEU A 186 -21.71 12.88 -19.99
N PRO A 187 -22.98 12.81 -20.43
CA PRO A 187 -24.11 13.02 -19.52
C PRO A 187 -24.10 12.03 -18.34
N ILE A 188 -23.74 10.77 -18.58
CA ILE A 188 -23.66 9.73 -17.54
C ILE A 188 -22.51 10.00 -16.58
N TYR A 189 -21.32 10.36 -17.07
CA TYR A 189 -20.19 10.74 -16.21
C TYR A 189 -20.51 11.97 -15.36
N LYS A 190 -21.13 13.00 -15.93
CA LYS A 190 -21.59 14.19 -15.21
C LYS A 190 -22.56 13.83 -14.10
N ARG A 191 -23.53 12.96 -14.38
CA ARG A 191 -24.52 12.49 -13.39
C ARG A 191 -23.87 11.77 -12.23
N VAL A 192 -22.97 10.81 -12.52
CA VAL A 192 -22.24 10.05 -11.49
C VAL A 192 -21.39 10.99 -10.63
N LEU A 193 -20.57 11.86 -11.25
CA LEU A 193 -19.73 12.82 -10.52
C LEU A 193 -20.55 13.80 -9.68
N THR A 194 -21.72 14.21 -10.15
CA THR A 194 -22.62 15.11 -9.43
C THR A 194 -23.23 14.43 -8.21
N LEU A 195 -23.71 13.19 -8.35
CA LEU A 195 -24.25 12.41 -7.24
C LEU A 195 -23.18 12.11 -6.18
N CYS A 196 -21.98 11.73 -6.61
CA CYS A 196 -20.84 11.50 -5.72
C CYS A 196 -20.30 12.79 -5.06
N ALA A 197 -20.64 13.98 -5.56
CA ALA A 197 -20.24 15.26 -4.97
C ALA A 197 -21.17 15.73 -3.83
N ALA A 198 -22.27 15.01 -3.57
CA ALA A 198 -23.12 15.28 -2.41
C ALA A 198 -22.34 15.09 -1.09
N ASN A 199 -22.75 15.78 -0.02
CA ASN A 199 -22.03 15.77 1.27
C ASN A 199 -21.81 14.36 1.86
N GLU A 200 -22.72 13.42 1.62
CA GLU A 200 -22.62 12.03 2.11
C GLU A 200 -22.04 11.07 1.04
N GLY A 201 -21.62 11.60 -0.11
CA GLY A 201 -21.30 10.82 -1.31
C GLY A 201 -22.53 10.07 -1.84
N ALA A 202 -22.29 9.00 -2.59
CA ALA A 202 -23.34 8.17 -3.17
C ALA A 202 -23.09 6.67 -2.95
N THR A 203 -24.16 5.90 -2.76
CA THR A 203 -24.08 4.44 -2.78
C THR A 203 -24.13 3.93 -4.22
N ILE A 204 -23.51 2.78 -4.50
CA ILE A 204 -23.57 2.16 -5.84
C ILE A 204 -25.02 1.91 -6.28
N LYS A 205 -25.93 1.62 -5.35
CA LYS A 205 -27.36 1.45 -5.61
C LYS A 205 -28.00 2.75 -6.08
N ALA A 206 -27.79 3.86 -5.36
CA ALA A 206 -28.35 5.16 -5.72
C ALA A 206 -27.82 5.64 -7.10
N LEU A 207 -26.53 5.39 -7.37
CA LEU A 207 -25.94 5.64 -8.68
C LEU A 207 -26.61 4.77 -9.77
N GLY A 208 -26.84 3.48 -9.49
CA GLY A 208 -27.49 2.56 -10.42
C GLY A 208 -28.93 2.95 -10.74
N ASP A 209 -29.70 3.35 -9.72
CA ASP A 209 -31.08 3.82 -9.88
C ASP A 209 -31.16 5.04 -10.84
N ALA A 210 -30.13 5.89 -10.84
CA ALA A 210 -30.04 7.08 -11.69
C ALA A 210 -29.44 6.85 -13.09
N VAL A 211 -28.72 5.74 -13.31
CA VAL A 211 -27.93 5.51 -14.54
C VAL A 211 -28.44 4.30 -15.33
N ASP A 212 -28.76 3.18 -14.69
CA ASP A 212 -28.90 1.88 -15.37
C ASP A 212 -30.13 1.76 -16.29
N LYS A 213 -31.06 2.72 -16.21
CA LYS A 213 -32.24 2.83 -17.07
C LYS A 213 -32.08 3.86 -18.19
N ASP A 214 -30.96 4.59 -18.21
CA ASP A 214 -30.72 5.62 -19.21
C ASP A 214 -30.65 5.00 -20.62
N PRO A 215 -31.32 5.58 -21.64
CA PRO A 215 -31.27 5.09 -23.02
C PRO A 215 -29.84 4.93 -23.56
N LEU A 216 -28.90 5.80 -23.16
CA LEU A 216 -27.51 5.77 -23.62
C LEU A 216 -26.80 4.47 -23.20
N VAL A 217 -27.17 3.92 -22.04
CA VAL A 217 -26.51 2.73 -21.47
C VAL A 217 -27.23 1.42 -21.83
N GLN A 218 -28.25 1.47 -22.70
CA GLN A 218 -28.99 0.25 -23.09
C GLN A 218 -28.34 -0.51 -24.25
N LYS A 219 -27.61 0.18 -25.15
CA LYS A 219 -27.01 -0.41 -26.36
C LYS A 219 -25.64 0.23 -26.69
N PRO A 220 -24.50 -0.42 -26.32
CA PRO A 220 -24.42 -1.67 -25.56
C PRO A 220 -24.98 -1.51 -24.15
N ARG A 221 -25.39 -2.63 -23.53
CA ARG A 221 -25.84 -2.61 -22.14
C ARG A 221 -24.63 -2.36 -21.22
N LEU A 222 -24.62 -1.19 -20.57
CA LEU A 222 -23.65 -0.80 -19.56
C LEU A 222 -24.37 -0.53 -18.24
N TYR A 223 -23.69 -0.75 -17.13
CA TYR A 223 -24.20 -0.50 -15.78
C TYR A 223 -23.33 0.55 -15.11
N VAL A 224 -23.85 1.21 -14.07
CA VAL A 224 -23.17 2.29 -13.37
C VAL A 224 -21.76 1.92 -12.89
N ALA A 225 -21.55 0.66 -12.51
CA ALA A 225 -20.24 0.15 -12.09
C ALA A 225 -19.16 0.32 -13.18
N HIS A 226 -19.53 0.29 -14.47
CA HIS A 226 -18.61 0.56 -15.57
C HIS A 226 -18.08 2.00 -15.54
N PHE A 227 -18.97 2.95 -15.30
CA PHE A 227 -18.62 4.38 -15.29
C PHE A 227 -17.84 4.74 -14.02
N VAL A 228 -18.25 4.19 -12.87
CA VAL A 228 -17.52 4.35 -11.61
C VAL A 228 -16.10 3.79 -11.71
N ASP A 229 -15.91 2.58 -12.23
CA ASP A 229 -14.58 1.98 -12.43
C ASP A 229 -13.67 2.83 -13.34
N LYS A 230 -14.22 3.40 -14.42
CA LYS A 230 -13.46 4.31 -15.30
C LYS A 230 -13.10 5.64 -14.62
N LEU A 231 -14.03 6.23 -13.88
CA LEU A 231 -13.78 7.46 -13.12
C LEU A 231 -12.76 7.24 -12.00
N GLU A 232 -12.82 6.11 -11.29
CA GLU A 232 -11.88 5.74 -10.23
C GLU A 232 -10.45 5.59 -10.80
N LYS A 233 -10.30 4.96 -11.98
CA LYS A 233 -9.00 4.86 -12.68
C LYS A 233 -8.41 6.20 -13.11
N CYS A 234 -9.23 7.24 -13.18
CA CYS A 234 -8.81 8.61 -13.44
C CYS A 234 -8.66 9.44 -12.15
N ASP A 235 -8.78 8.81 -10.97
CA ASP A 235 -8.83 9.46 -9.67
C ASP A 235 -9.94 10.50 -9.53
N ALA A 236 -11.00 10.41 -10.33
CA ALA A 236 -12.12 11.37 -10.32
C ALA A 236 -13.15 11.07 -9.23
N VAL A 237 -13.26 9.80 -8.83
CA VAL A 237 -14.04 9.36 -7.67
C VAL A 237 -13.20 8.41 -6.82
N GLU A 238 -13.53 8.31 -5.54
CA GLU A 238 -12.94 7.35 -4.63
C GLU A 238 -13.98 6.76 -3.68
N TRP A 239 -13.71 5.56 -3.19
CA TRP A 239 -14.51 4.95 -2.13
C TRP A 239 -13.97 5.37 -0.76
N VAL A 240 -14.80 6.05 0.04
CA VAL A 240 -14.50 6.45 1.43
C VAL A 240 -15.68 6.14 2.35
N GLY A 241 -16.17 4.90 2.29
CA GLY A 241 -17.44 4.48 2.89
C GLY A 241 -18.67 4.76 2.01
N SER A 242 -18.57 5.76 1.13
CA SER A 242 -19.44 6.01 -0.01
C SER A 242 -18.61 6.49 -1.20
N TRP A 243 -19.15 6.40 -2.42
CA TRP A 243 -18.50 6.96 -3.60
C TRP A 243 -18.50 8.49 -3.51
N THR A 244 -17.32 9.08 -3.54
CA THR A 244 -17.12 10.51 -3.32
C THR A 244 -16.30 11.11 -4.46
N THR A 245 -16.71 12.29 -4.92
CA THR A 245 -15.99 13.03 -5.96
C THR A 245 -14.75 13.70 -5.38
N THR A 246 -13.59 13.40 -5.98
CA THR A 246 -12.29 13.97 -5.62
C THR A 246 -12.12 15.39 -6.18
N GLU A 247 -10.98 16.03 -5.94
CA GLU A 247 -10.65 17.30 -6.61
C GLU A 247 -10.52 17.17 -8.14
N VAL A 248 -9.95 16.06 -8.62
CA VAL A 248 -9.88 15.76 -10.06
C VAL A 248 -11.29 15.65 -10.64
N GLY A 249 -12.19 14.96 -9.94
CA GLY A 249 -13.59 14.84 -10.36
C GLY A 249 -14.36 16.16 -10.34
N ARG A 250 -14.10 17.04 -9.37
CA ARG A 250 -14.68 18.41 -9.35
C ARG A 250 -14.20 19.24 -10.52
N THR A 251 -12.91 19.15 -10.87
CA THR A 251 -12.39 19.77 -12.09
C THR A 251 -13.07 19.17 -13.34
N GLY A 252 -13.30 17.86 -13.35
CA GLY A 252 -14.11 17.16 -14.35
C GLY A 252 -15.52 17.73 -14.49
N LEU A 253 -16.21 18.03 -13.38
CA LEU A 253 -17.54 18.66 -13.42
C LEU A 253 -17.53 20.04 -14.08
N GLU A 254 -16.49 20.84 -13.84
CA GLU A 254 -16.33 22.14 -14.51
C GLU A 254 -16.11 21.98 -16.01
N ILE A 255 -15.39 20.94 -16.45
CA ILE A 255 -15.22 20.60 -17.87
C ILE A 255 -16.57 20.21 -18.49
N LEU A 256 -17.41 19.47 -17.74
CA LEU A 256 -18.72 18.99 -18.19
C LEU A 256 -19.87 19.99 -17.95
N LYS A 257 -19.59 21.22 -17.52
CA LYS A 257 -20.64 22.18 -17.11
C LYS A 257 -21.70 22.42 -18.19
N ASP A 258 -21.28 22.45 -19.46
CA ASP A 258 -22.13 22.74 -20.62
C ASP A 258 -22.76 21.47 -21.24
N VAL A 259 -22.42 20.28 -20.74
CA VAL A 259 -23.03 19.02 -21.18
C VAL A 259 -24.44 18.93 -20.60
N GLU A 260 -25.45 18.77 -21.47
CA GLU A 260 -26.83 18.56 -21.05
C GLU A 260 -27.00 17.16 -20.44
N ASP A 261 -27.46 17.12 -19.19
CA ASP A 261 -27.86 15.89 -18.50
C ASP A 261 -29.37 15.87 -18.36
N ALA A 262 -30.06 15.42 -19.42
CA ALA A 262 -31.49 15.18 -19.35
C ALA A 262 -31.72 13.81 -18.68
N PRO A 263 -32.45 13.74 -17.55
CA PRO A 263 -32.77 12.45 -16.94
C PRO A 263 -33.59 11.61 -17.92
N ALA A 264 -33.45 10.29 -17.84
CA ALA A 264 -34.30 9.36 -18.57
C ALA A 264 -35.76 9.72 -18.26
N THR A 265 -36.51 10.15 -19.27
CA THR A 265 -37.94 10.36 -19.16
C THR A 265 -38.56 9.08 -18.64
N GLU A 266 -39.24 9.16 -17.49
CA GLU A 266 -40.15 8.12 -17.04
C GLU A 266 -41.24 7.99 -18.10
N GLU A 267 -41.14 6.99 -18.99
CA GLU A 267 -42.32 6.52 -19.71
C GLU A 267 -43.22 5.84 -18.66
N GLU A 268 -44.38 6.47 -18.42
CA GLU A 268 -45.49 5.99 -17.57
C GLU A 268 -45.92 4.54 -17.87
#